data_AF-A0A9D6SRV7-F1
#
_entry.id   AF-A0A9D6SRV7-F1
#
_cell.length_a   1.000
_cell.length_b   1.000
_cell.length_c   1.000
_cell.angle_alpha   90.00
_cell.angle_beta   90.00
_cell.angle_gamma   90.00
#
_symmetry.space_group_name_H-M   'P 1'
#
loop_
_entity.id
_entity.type
_entity.pdbx_description
1 polymer ?
#
loop_
_entity_poly.entity_id
_entity_poly.type
_entity_poly.pdbx_seq_one_letter_code
_entity_poly.pdbx_strand_id
1 'polypeptide(L)'
;RLRALAVSSLKRSALLPDVPTVAETGFPGYEVNGWKGLLAPAGTPREAVARLYEEISRSLKLPDVRDRMVANGADPVGSTPEEFAAYIQAEIVKWAKVIKQSGARVE
;
A
#
# COMPACT_ATOMS: atom_id res chain seq x y z
N ARG A 1 -5.60 13.27 -23.99
CA ARG A 1 -6.44 13.51 -22.79
C ARG A 1 -6.65 12.18 -22.09
N LEU A 2 -6.34 12.08 -20.79
CA LEU A 2 -6.56 10.86 -20.01
C LEU A 2 -7.98 10.88 -19.39
N ARG A 3 -8.55 9.69 -19.19
CA ARG A 3 -9.82 9.48 -18.48
C ARG A 3 -9.64 8.31 -17.51
N ALA A 4 -9.76 8.58 -16.21
CA ALA A 4 -9.78 7.52 -15.21
C ALA A 4 -11.10 6.74 -15.31
N LEU A 5 -11.02 5.41 -15.35
CA LEU A 5 -12.19 4.52 -15.48
C LEU A 5 -12.62 3.93 -14.13
N ALA A 6 -11.65 3.49 -13.35
CA ALA A 6 -11.85 2.99 -12.00
C ALA A 6 -10.54 3.10 -11.20
N VAL A 7 -10.65 3.11 -9.88
CA VAL A 7 -9.53 2.89 -8.95
C VAL A 7 -9.55 1.44 -8.43
N SER A 8 -8.39 0.86 -8.17
CA SER A 8 -8.26 -0.54 -7.75
C SER A 8 -8.31 -0.76 -6.23
N SER A 9 -8.42 0.32 -5.45
CA SER A 9 -8.61 0.31 -3.99
C SER A 9 -10.05 -0.05 -3.62
N LEU A 10 -10.25 -0.58 -2.39
CA LEU A 10 -11.61 -0.87 -1.89
C LEU A 10 -12.47 0.38 -1.69
N LYS A 11 -11.84 1.54 -1.50
CA LYS A 11 -12.50 2.83 -1.34
C LYS A 11 -12.07 3.78 -2.44
N ARG A 12 -12.94 4.71 -2.81
CA ARG A 12 -12.60 5.77 -3.78
C ARG A 12 -11.44 6.62 -3.25
N SER A 13 -10.59 7.07 -4.16
CA SER A 13 -9.50 7.98 -3.82
C SER A 13 -10.05 9.37 -3.51
N ALA A 14 -9.53 10.03 -2.48
CA ALA A 14 -9.85 11.43 -2.20
C ALA A 14 -9.43 12.37 -3.35
N LEU A 15 -8.43 11.98 -4.16
CA LEU A 15 -8.03 12.73 -5.35
C LEU A 15 -8.99 12.55 -6.54
N LEU A 16 -9.77 11.46 -6.54
CA LEU A 16 -10.66 11.08 -7.64
C LEU A 16 -12.02 10.61 -7.08
N PRO A 17 -12.77 11.47 -6.36
CA PRO A 17 -13.98 11.07 -5.64
C PRO A 17 -15.11 10.59 -6.56
N ASP A 18 -15.12 11.07 -7.82
CA ASP A 18 -16.12 10.72 -8.83
C ASP A 18 -15.77 9.45 -9.62
N VAL A 19 -14.55 8.91 -9.44
CA VAL A 19 -14.10 7.70 -10.12
C VAL A 19 -14.47 6.49 -9.26
N PRO A 20 -15.22 5.50 -9.79
CA PRO A 20 -15.65 4.35 -9.02
C PRO A 20 -14.49 3.42 -8.68
N THR A 21 -14.67 2.54 -7.71
CA THR A 21 -13.74 1.42 -7.50
C THR A 21 -14.04 0.28 -8.48
N VAL A 22 -13.06 -0.59 -8.76
CA VAL A 22 -13.32 -1.80 -9.55
C VAL A 22 -14.39 -2.67 -8.90
N ALA A 23 -14.42 -2.71 -7.56
CA ALA A 23 -15.45 -3.41 -6.80
C ALA A 23 -16.87 -2.87 -7.04
N GLU A 24 -17.02 -1.56 -7.18
CA GLU A 24 -18.29 -0.90 -7.53
C GLU A 24 -18.72 -1.17 -8.99
N THR A 25 -17.80 -1.55 -9.88
CA THR A 25 -18.07 -1.79 -11.32
C THR A 25 -18.47 -3.23 -11.67
N GLY A 26 -18.69 -4.09 -10.67
CA GLY A 26 -19.15 -5.47 -10.90
C GLY A 26 -18.15 -6.57 -10.53
N PHE A 27 -17.07 -6.24 -9.82
CA PHE A 27 -16.12 -7.23 -9.28
C PHE A 27 -16.02 -7.14 -7.75
N PRO A 28 -17.06 -7.53 -6.99
CA PRO A 28 -17.07 -7.39 -5.53
C PRO A 28 -15.82 -8.01 -4.88
N GLY A 29 -15.21 -7.27 -3.96
CA GLY A 29 -13.99 -7.70 -3.25
C GLY A 29 -12.69 -7.56 -4.05
N TYR A 30 -12.72 -7.01 -5.28
CA TYR A 30 -11.51 -6.68 -6.00
C TYR A 30 -10.72 -5.60 -5.26
N GLU A 31 -9.48 -5.91 -4.90
CA GLU A 31 -8.55 -4.95 -4.31
C GLU A 31 -7.11 -5.21 -4.77
N VAL A 32 -6.51 -4.17 -5.35
CA VAL A 32 -5.09 -4.12 -5.66
C VAL A 32 -4.58 -2.73 -5.32
N ASN A 33 -3.83 -2.60 -4.23
CA ASN A 33 -3.17 -1.36 -3.85
C ASN A 33 -1.66 -1.48 -4.06
N GLY A 34 -1.07 -0.49 -4.72
CA GLY A 34 0.38 -0.35 -4.76
C GLY A 34 0.89 0.24 -3.44
N TRP A 35 1.64 -0.54 -2.67
CA TRP A 35 2.19 -0.10 -1.39
C TRP A 35 3.68 0.21 -1.49
N LYS A 36 4.17 1.02 -0.53
CA LYS A 36 5.59 1.29 -0.31
C LYS A 36 5.87 1.08 1.18
N GLY A 37 7.07 0.63 1.50
CA GLY A 37 7.54 0.54 2.87
C GLY A 37 9.05 0.44 2.95
N LEU A 38 9.56 0.38 4.18
CA LEU A 38 10.98 0.33 4.47
C LEU A 38 11.32 -1.01 5.12
N LEU A 39 12.44 -1.59 4.70
CA LEU A 39 12.96 -2.86 5.19
C LEU A 39 14.41 -2.66 5.66
N ALA A 40 14.79 -3.39 6.71
CA ALA A 40 16.16 -3.47 7.18
C ALA A 40 16.69 -4.91 6.97
N PRO A 41 18.02 -5.12 6.95
CA PRO A 41 18.60 -6.46 6.84
C PRO A 41 18.08 -7.42 7.92
N ALA A 42 17.98 -8.71 7.57
CA ALA A 42 17.64 -9.76 8.53
C ALA A 42 18.65 -9.77 9.69
N GLY A 43 18.15 -9.87 10.92
CA GLY A 43 18.97 -9.80 12.14
C GLY A 43 19.28 -8.39 12.64
N THR A 44 18.73 -7.34 12.02
CA THR A 44 18.81 -5.97 12.56
C THR A 44 18.27 -5.95 14.00
N PRO A 45 19.00 -5.38 14.98
CA PRO A 45 18.55 -5.34 16.37
C PRO A 45 17.19 -4.66 16.54
N ARG A 46 16.37 -5.19 17.46
CA ARG A 46 14.98 -4.76 17.66
C ARG A 46 14.89 -3.29 18.05
N GLU A 47 15.83 -2.81 18.85
CA GLU A 47 15.93 -1.42 19.28
C GLU A 47 16.18 -0.46 18.11
N ALA A 48 16.99 -0.87 17.13
CA ALA A 48 17.23 -0.06 15.94
C ALA A 48 15.98 0.02 15.06
N VAL A 49 15.26 -1.11 14.89
CA VAL A 49 13.98 -1.15 14.17
C VAL A 49 12.93 -0.28 14.87
N ALA A 50 12.84 -0.38 16.20
CA ALA A 50 11.91 0.43 16.98
C ALA A 50 12.20 1.93 16.82
N ARG A 51 13.48 2.33 16.87
CA ARG A 51 13.87 3.73 16.67
C ARG A 51 13.52 4.23 15.28
N LEU A 52 13.76 3.45 14.23
CA LEU A 52 13.39 3.81 12.86
C LEU A 52 11.87 3.97 12.74
N TYR A 53 11.09 3.01 13.24
CA TYR A 53 9.64 3.07 13.24
C TYR A 53 9.12 4.35 13.92
N GLU A 54 9.67 4.71 15.07
CA GLU A 54 9.28 5.93 15.77
C GLU A 54 9.50 7.19 14.93
N GLU A 55 10.67 7.36 14.33
CA GLU A 55 10.97 8.56 13.53
C GLU A 55 10.15 8.62 12.24
N ILE A 56 9.94 7.47 11.59
CA ILE A 56 9.08 7.37 10.40
C ILE A 56 7.65 7.75 10.78
N SER A 57 7.12 7.19 11.87
CA SER A 57 5.76 7.46 12.34
C SER A 57 5.54 8.91 12.75
N ARG A 58 6.56 9.54 13.36
CA ARG A 58 6.55 10.99 13.62
C ARG A 58 6.52 11.79 12.32
N SER A 59 7.36 11.43 11.35
CA SER A 59 7.48 12.13 10.08
C SER A 59 6.19 12.07 9.26
N LEU A 60 5.50 10.92 9.24
CA LEU A 60 4.22 10.76 8.55
C LEU A 60 3.08 11.62 9.11
N LYS A 61 3.22 12.13 10.34
CA LYS A 61 2.26 13.04 10.97
C LYS A 61 2.54 14.51 10.65
N LEU A 62 3.68 14.83 10.03
CA LEU A 62 3.98 16.19 9.62
C LEU A 62 3.05 16.59 8.46
N PRO A 63 2.37 17.75 8.54
CA PRO A 63 1.41 18.16 7.53
C PRO A 63 2.00 18.21 6.12
N ASP A 64 3.20 18.76 5.96
CA ASP A 64 3.86 18.88 4.66
C ASP A 64 4.20 17.51 4.03
N VAL A 65 4.60 16.54 4.85
CA VAL A 65 4.83 15.16 4.41
C VAL A 65 3.52 14.50 3.99
N ARG A 66 2.49 14.58 4.84
CA ARG A 66 1.17 14.02 4.57
C ARG A 66 0.55 14.61 3.31
N ASP A 67 0.56 15.92 3.18
CA ASP A 67 -0.03 16.63 2.05
C ASP A 67 0.68 16.29 0.75
N ARG A 68 2.02 16.18 0.77
CA ARG A 68 2.79 15.71 -0.40
C ARG A 68 2.45 14.27 -0.78
N MET A 69 2.31 13.36 0.19
CA MET A 69 1.94 11.98 -0.11
C MET A 69 0.54 11.91 -0.74
N VAL A 70 -0.43 12.59 -0.13
CA VAL A 70 -1.82 12.63 -0.62
C VAL A 70 -1.88 13.28 -1.99
N ALA A 71 -1.16 14.37 -2.24
CA ALA A 71 -1.09 15.02 -3.56
C ALA A 71 -0.53 14.10 -4.66
N ASN A 72 0.30 13.12 -4.29
CA ASN A 72 0.84 12.10 -5.19
C ASN A 72 0.02 10.79 -5.17
N GLY A 73 -1.17 10.80 -4.57
CA GLY A 73 -2.10 9.65 -4.55
C GLY A 73 -1.68 8.53 -3.59
N ALA A 74 -0.87 8.85 -2.58
CA ALA A 74 -0.48 7.90 -1.53
C ALA A 74 -1.10 8.28 -0.19
N ASP A 75 -1.68 7.29 0.49
CA ASP A 75 -2.19 7.46 1.85
C ASP A 75 -1.11 7.03 2.86
N PRO A 76 -0.73 7.89 3.83
CA PRO A 76 0.20 7.51 4.88
C PRO A 76 -0.45 6.53 5.85
N VAL A 77 0.13 5.33 5.99
CA VAL A 77 -0.39 4.26 6.86
C VAL A 77 0.26 4.30 8.25
N GLY A 78 1.60 4.33 8.31
CA GLY A 78 2.33 4.37 9.58
C GLY A 78 2.18 3.12 10.44
N SER A 79 2.06 1.94 9.83
CA SER A 79 1.95 0.64 10.53
C SER A 79 3.16 0.34 11.40
N THR A 80 2.94 -0.39 12.49
CA THR A 80 4.02 -1.00 13.28
C THR A 80 4.85 -1.98 12.44
N PRO A 81 6.10 -2.30 12.84
CA PRO A 81 6.91 -3.31 12.18
C PRO A 81 6.20 -4.67 12.06
N GLU A 82 5.50 -5.09 13.11
CA GLU A 82 4.76 -6.35 13.16
C GLU A 82 3.55 -6.36 12.21
N GLU A 83 2.77 -5.28 12.18
CA GLU A 83 1.65 -5.14 11.24
C GLU A 83 2.15 -5.14 9.78
N PHE A 84 3.27 -4.46 9.51
CA PHE A 84 3.83 -4.43 8.17
C PHE A 84 4.38 -5.80 7.74
N ALA A 85 5.01 -6.54 8.66
CA ALA A 85 5.44 -7.91 8.40
C ALA A 85 4.25 -8.83 8.09
N ALA A 86 3.15 -8.73 8.84
CA ALA A 86 1.92 -9.47 8.58
C ALA A 86 1.31 -9.11 7.21
N TYR A 87 1.31 -7.83 6.85
CA TYR A 87 0.84 -7.35 5.55
C TYR A 87 1.68 -7.91 4.39
N ILE A 88 3.01 -7.89 4.50
CA ILE A 88 3.91 -8.46 3.49
C ILE A 88 3.61 -9.96 3.29
N GLN A 89 3.41 -10.72 4.37
CA GLN A 89 3.07 -12.14 4.27
C GLN A 89 1.73 -12.36 3.56
N ALA A 90 0.72 -11.57 3.88
CA ALA A 90 -0.58 -11.64 3.21
C ALA A 90 -0.46 -11.31 1.70
N GLU A 91 0.32 -10.29 1.34
CA GLU A 91 0.56 -9.93 -0.06
C GLU A 91 1.31 -11.03 -0.82
N ILE A 92 2.33 -11.63 -0.21
CA ILE A 92 3.06 -12.77 -0.82
C ILE A 92 2.10 -13.91 -1.14
N VAL A 93 1.24 -14.31 -0.19
CA VAL A 93 0.25 -15.38 -0.40
C VAL A 93 -0.74 -15.02 -1.50
N LYS A 94 -1.27 -13.78 -1.49
CA LYS A 94 -2.20 -13.28 -2.50
C LYS A 94 -1.58 -13.33 -3.89
N TRP A 95 -0.40 -12.75 -4.06
CA TRP A 95 0.24 -12.62 -5.37
C TRP A 95 0.78 -13.94 -5.90
N ALA A 96 1.27 -14.84 -5.05
CA ALA A 96 1.66 -16.19 -5.47
C ALA A 96 0.49 -16.94 -6.12
N LYS A 97 -0.72 -16.82 -5.56
CA LYS A 97 -1.94 -17.39 -6.15
C LYS A 97 -2.26 -16.76 -7.50
N VAL A 98 -2.23 -15.43 -7.60
CA VAL A 98 -2.52 -14.70 -8.84
C VAL A 98 -1.53 -15.06 -9.96
N ILE A 99 -0.23 -15.10 -9.65
CA ILE A 99 0.82 -15.47 -10.61
C ILE A 99 0.58 -16.88 -11.14
N LYS A 100 0.32 -17.84 -10.24
CA LYS A 100 0.03 -19.23 -10.62
C LYS A 100 -1.22 -19.35 -11.51
N GLN A 101 -2.28 -18.61 -11.22
CA GLN A 101 -3.53 -18.65 -11.97
C GLN A 101 -3.44 -17.95 -13.33
N SER A 102 -2.72 -16.83 -13.41
CA SER A 102 -2.57 -16.06 -14.64
C SER A 102 -1.54 -16.64 -15.60
N GLY A 103 -0.60 -17.46 -15.10
CA GLY A 103 0.54 -17.95 -15.88
C GLY A 103 1.61 -16.88 -16.14
N ALA A 104 1.52 -15.73 -15.44
CA ALA A 104 2.49 -14.66 -15.54
C ALA A 104 3.91 -15.14 -15.18
N ARG A 105 4.91 -14.65 -15.90
CA ARG A 105 6.33 -14.92 -15.66
C ARG A 105 7.08 -13.59 -15.68
N VAL A 106 8.15 -13.52 -14.89
CA VAL A 106 9.16 -12.47 -15.07
C VAL A 106 9.98 -12.90 -16.27
N GLU A 107 10.05 -12.03 -17.28
CA GLU A 107 10.85 -12.25 -18.50
C GLU A 107 12.34 -12.39 -18.20
#